data_AF-A0A940SZ85-F1
#
_entry.id   AF-A0A940SZ85-F1
#
_cell.length_a   1.000
_cell.length_b   1.000
_cell.length_c   1.000
_cell.angle_alpha   90.00
_cell.angle_beta   90.00
_cell.angle_gamma   90.00
#
_symmetry.space_group_name_H-M   'P 1'
#
loop_
_entity.id
_entity.type
_entity.pdbx_description
1 polymer ?
#
loop_
_entity_poly.entity_id
_entity_poly.type
_entity_poly.pdbx_seq_one_letter_code
_entity_poly.pdbx_strand_id
1 'polypeptide(L)'
;MSYKIASYVSLIFFAMIGVLFFSSSFYLPASGQTIGPEYFPRLLSIILIIFCIISFITTTKKKDVKVEFANPRYIIFTVLLSIVFIGLWHMFGLFYVFAFVYMAILFYFYNQDKHSLKKAFKYIVIALGMAIFLYVLFERLLNFTIR
;
A
#
# COMPACT_ATOMS: atom_id res chain seq x y z
N MET A 1 17.28 15.58 9.40
CA MET A 1 17.04 14.59 10.48
C MET A 1 18.11 13.50 10.37
N SER A 2 18.59 12.96 11.50
CA SER A 2 19.52 11.81 11.51
C SER A 2 18.82 10.58 10.93
N TYR A 3 19.53 9.78 10.13
CA TYR A 3 19.02 8.55 9.52
C TYR A 3 18.50 7.58 10.58
N LYS A 4 19.21 7.45 11.70
CA LYS A 4 18.80 6.56 12.78
C LYS A 4 17.48 7.01 13.40
N ILE A 5 17.35 8.31 13.72
CA ILE A 5 16.12 8.84 14.31
C ILE A 5 14.95 8.68 13.34
N ALA A 6 15.12 9.05 12.06
CA ALA A 6 14.07 8.91 11.05
C ALA A 6 13.65 7.44 10.86
N SER A 7 14.61 6.52 10.86
CA SER A 7 14.35 5.09 10.76
C SER A 7 13.57 4.57 11.97
N TYR A 8 14.00 4.89 13.19
CA TYR A 8 13.31 4.43 14.40
C TYR A 8 11.89 4.98 14.51
N VAL A 9 11.69 6.26 14.20
CA VAL A 9 10.35 6.87 14.18
C VAL A 9 9.45 6.15 13.16
N SER A 10 9.95 5.91 11.95
CA SER A 10 9.20 5.21 10.91
C SER A 10 8.88 3.76 11.29
N LEU A 11 9.84 3.05 11.89
CA LEU A 11 9.67 1.66 12.31
C LEU A 11 8.66 1.53 13.45
N ILE A 12 8.70 2.43 14.43
CA ILE A 12 7.70 2.46 15.51
C ILE A 12 6.32 2.75 14.92
N PHE A 13 6.22 3.73 14.01
CA PHE A 13 4.97 4.05 13.33
C PHE A 13 4.40 2.84 12.55
N PHE A 14 5.21 2.17 11.73
CA PHE A 14 4.77 1.00 10.98
C PHE A 14 4.45 -0.20 11.87
N ALA A 15 5.20 -0.41 12.96
CA ALA A 15 4.89 -1.44 13.93
C ALA A 15 3.53 -1.19 14.60
N MET A 16 3.23 0.05 14.99
CA MET A 16 1.91 0.41 15.52
C MET A 16 0.79 0.14 14.51
N ILE A 17 0.96 0.55 13.24
CA ILE A 17 0.00 0.22 12.18
C ILE A 17 -0.18 -1.29 12.04
N GLY A 18 0.92 -2.06 12.03
CA GLY A 18 0.87 -3.51 11.94
C GLY A 18 0.09 -4.15 13.08
N VAL A 19 0.30 -3.70 14.33
CA VAL A 19 -0.45 -4.17 15.50
C VAL A 19 -1.93 -3.81 15.39
N LEU A 20 -2.26 -2.58 14.97
CA LEU A 20 -3.64 -2.15 14.77
C LEU A 20 -4.35 -2.97 13.68
N PHE A 21 -3.69 -3.21 12.55
CA PHE A 21 -4.22 -4.05 11.46
C PHE A 21 -4.40 -5.50 11.90
N PHE A 22 -3.43 -6.05 12.62
CA PHE A 22 -3.51 -7.40 13.17
C PHE A 22 -4.69 -7.54 14.13
N SER A 23 -4.86 -6.58 15.05
CA SER A 23 -6.00 -6.54 15.96
C SER A 23 -7.33 -6.40 15.21
N SER A 24 -7.39 -5.52 14.21
CA SER A 24 -8.58 -5.29 13.39
C SER A 24 -9.01 -6.55 12.63
N SER A 25 -8.05 -7.39 12.25
CA SER A 25 -8.32 -8.65 11.53
C SER A 25 -9.12 -9.68 12.34
N PHE A 26 -9.21 -9.55 13.67
CA PHE A 26 -10.03 -10.44 14.50
C PHE A 26 -11.52 -10.09 14.46
N TYR A 27 -11.87 -8.89 13.99
CA TYR A 27 -13.26 -8.47 13.77
C TYR A 27 -13.78 -8.89 12.39
N LEU A 28 -12.93 -9.44 11.52
CA LEU A 28 -13.35 -9.99 10.24
C LEU A 28 -14.02 -11.36 10.45
N PRO A 29 -15.10 -11.67 9.69
CA PRO A 29 -15.83 -12.91 9.83
C PRO A 29 -14.93 -14.11 9.49
N ALA A 30 -14.80 -15.04 10.43
CA ALA A 30 -14.03 -16.25 10.24
C ALA A 30 -14.71 -17.19 9.25
N SER A 31 -13.96 -17.74 8.30
CA SER A 31 -14.44 -18.79 7.41
C SER A 31 -14.04 -20.17 7.96
N GLY A 32 -15.02 -21.02 8.27
CA GLY A 32 -14.79 -22.32 8.91
C GLY A 32 -14.23 -23.43 8.00
N GLN A 33 -14.17 -23.24 6.68
CA GLN A 33 -13.75 -24.30 5.73
C GLN A 33 -12.76 -23.85 4.64
N THR A 34 -12.51 -22.55 4.50
CA THR A 34 -11.60 -21.98 3.48
C THR A 34 -10.71 -20.89 4.09
N ILE A 35 -9.66 -20.47 3.35
CA ILE A 35 -8.89 -19.27 3.69
C ILE A 35 -9.86 -18.08 3.72
N GLY A 36 -10.14 -17.58 4.93
CA GLY A 36 -11.07 -16.49 5.14
C GLY A 36 -10.46 -15.10 4.93
N PRO A 37 -11.29 -14.04 4.89
CA PRO A 37 -10.85 -12.67 4.70
C PRO A 37 -9.91 -12.16 5.80
N GLU A 38 -9.91 -12.80 6.97
CA GLU A 38 -8.99 -12.53 8.08
C GLU A 38 -7.56 -13.01 7.83
N TYR A 39 -7.35 -14.00 6.95
CA TYR A 39 -6.05 -14.63 6.76
C TYR A 39 -5.02 -13.67 6.19
N PHE A 40 -5.36 -12.95 5.11
CA PHE A 40 -4.43 -12.07 4.42
C PHE A 40 -3.97 -10.88 5.28
N PRO A 41 -4.88 -10.12 5.94
CA PRO A 41 -4.48 -9.05 6.87
C PRO A 41 -3.60 -9.54 8.02
N ARG A 42 -3.86 -10.74 8.57
CA ARG A 42 -3.02 -11.33 9.62
C ARG A 42 -1.62 -11.63 9.12
N LEU A 43 -1.51 -12.35 8.00
CA LEU A 43 -0.23 -12.70 7.41
C LEU A 43 0.60 -11.46 7.09
N LEU A 44 -0.02 -10.45 6.45
CA LEU A 44 0.65 -9.21 6.10
C LEU A 44 1.14 -8.46 7.35
N SER A 45 0.33 -8.39 8.40
CA SER A 45 0.71 -7.73 9.65
C SER A 45 1.85 -8.44 10.37
N ILE A 46 1.84 -9.78 10.41
CA ILE A 46 2.93 -10.58 10.97
C ILE A 46 4.23 -10.30 10.21
N ILE A 47 4.21 -10.37 8.88
CA ILE A 47 5.38 -10.10 8.04
C ILE A 47 5.90 -8.67 8.27
N LEU A 48 5.00 -7.68 8.31
CA LEU A 48 5.35 -6.29 8.57
C LEU A 48 6.04 -6.11 9.93
N ILE A 49 5.48 -6.71 10.99
CA ILE A 49 6.07 -6.64 12.33
C ILE A 49 7.44 -7.30 12.36
N ILE A 50 7.60 -8.49 11.77
CA ILE A 50 8.88 -9.19 11.66
C ILE A 50 9.92 -8.31 10.93
N PHE A 51 9.55 -7.73 9.79
CA PHE A 51 10.43 -6.84 9.03
C PHE A 51 10.77 -5.55 9.80
N CYS A 52 9.84 -5.03 10.60
CA CYS A 52 10.12 -3.89 11.47
C CYS A 52 11.17 -4.25 12.53
N ILE A 53 11.05 -5.42 13.17
CA ILE A 53 12.02 -5.90 14.17
C ILE A 53 13.40 -6.11 13.55
N ILE A 54 13.47 -6.80 12.40
CA ILE A 54 14.73 -7.03 11.68
C ILE A 54 15.36 -5.68 11.28
N SER A 55 14.56 -4.75 10.75
CA SER A 55 15.03 -3.42 10.36
C SER A 55 15.50 -2.59 11.55
N PHE A 56 14.85 -2.72 12.71
CA PHE A 56 15.26 -2.05 13.94
C PHE A 56 16.65 -2.52 14.38
N ILE A 57 16.86 -3.84 14.44
CA ILE A 57 18.14 -4.44 14.82
C ILE A 57 19.24 -4.04 13.82
N THR A 58 18.97 -4.14 12.52
CA THR A 58 19.97 -3.80 11.49
C THR A 58 20.31 -2.31 11.44
N THR A 59 19.36 -1.43 11.79
CA THR A 59 19.58 0.04 11.85
C THR A 59 20.60 0.43 12.91
N THR A 60 20.71 -0.31 14.01
CA THR A 60 21.73 -0.04 15.05
C THR A 60 23.16 -0.08 14.47
N LYS A 61 23.41 -1.00 13.52
CA LYS A 61 24.70 -1.24 12.88
C LYS A 61 25.01 -0.28 11.73
N LYS A 62 24.04 0.50 11.25
CA LYS A 62 24.24 1.43 10.14
C LYS A 62 24.92 2.72 10.60
N LYS A 63 25.70 3.34 9.71
CA LYS A 63 26.26 4.68 9.95
C LYS A 63 25.14 5.70 9.96
N ASP A 64 25.25 6.68 10.84
CA ASP A 64 24.28 7.76 10.88
C ASP A 64 24.65 8.79 9.81
N VAL A 65 23.76 8.96 8.85
CA VAL A 65 23.92 9.87 7.72
C VAL A 65 22.74 10.83 7.71
N LYS A 66 22.90 12.04 7.17
CA LYS A 66 21.75 12.93 7.01
C LYS A 66 20.79 12.34 5.97
N VAL A 67 19.51 12.27 6.32
CA VAL A 67 18.45 11.89 5.37
C VAL A 67 18.17 13.07 4.46
N GLU A 68 18.45 12.91 3.18
CA GLU A 68 18.03 13.85 2.15
C GLU A 68 16.74 13.37 1.51
N PHE A 69 15.67 14.17 1.63
CA PHE A 69 14.42 13.90 0.95
C PHE A 69 14.56 14.34 -0.50
N ALA A 70 14.87 13.40 -1.39
CA ALA A 70 15.13 13.69 -2.79
C ALA A 70 13.97 14.44 -3.46
N ASN A 71 12.70 14.17 -3.09
CA ASN A 71 11.53 14.79 -3.70
C ASN A 71 10.28 14.76 -2.79
N PRO A 72 10.11 15.72 -1.86
CA PRO A 72 8.93 15.78 -0.97
C PRO A 72 7.61 15.97 -1.73
N ARG A 73 7.65 16.56 -2.94
CA ARG A 73 6.47 16.75 -3.81
C ARG A 73 5.77 15.44 -4.15
N TYR A 74 6.53 14.38 -4.44
CA TYR A 74 5.99 13.05 -4.76
C TYR A 74 5.25 12.46 -3.56
N ILE A 75 5.81 12.60 -2.37
CA ILE A 75 5.22 12.12 -1.12
C ILE A 75 3.88 12.82 -0.88
N ILE A 76 3.87 14.16 -0.91
CA ILE A 76 2.67 14.96 -0.67
C ILE A 76 1.58 14.62 -1.71
N PHE A 77 1.95 14.53 -2.99
CA PHE A 77 1.01 14.18 -4.05
C PHE A 77 0.37 12.80 -3.82
N THR A 78 1.16 11.79 -3.47
CA THR A 78 0.63 10.44 -3.23
C THR A 78 -0.24 10.36 -1.99
N VAL A 79 0.09 11.10 -0.92
CA VAL A 79 -0.77 11.18 0.27
C VAL A 79 -2.11 11.81 -0.09
N LEU A 80 -2.11 12.94 -0.78
CA LEU A 80 -3.34 13.61 -1.20
C LEU A 80 -4.16 12.75 -2.16
N LEU A 81 -3.51 12.13 -3.14
CA LEU A 81 -4.18 11.24 -4.09
C LEU A 81 -4.78 10.01 -3.40
N SER A 82 -4.11 9.46 -2.39
CA SER A 82 -4.64 8.35 -1.56
C SER A 82 -5.90 8.78 -0.80
N ILE A 83 -5.90 9.98 -0.22
CA ILE A 83 -7.08 10.53 0.49
C ILE A 83 -8.26 10.69 -0.48
N VAL A 84 -8.00 11.25 -1.67
CA VAL A 84 -9.04 11.41 -2.72
C VAL A 84 -9.56 10.04 -3.16
N PHE A 85 -8.68 9.07 -3.40
CA PHE A 85 -9.07 7.71 -3.77
C PHE A 85 -9.99 7.06 -2.71
N ILE A 86 -9.60 7.12 -1.43
CA ILE A 86 -10.39 6.56 -0.32
C ILE A 86 -11.74 7.27 -0.22
N GLY A 87 -11.76 8.61 -0.35
CA GLY A 87 -12.99 9.40 -0.30
C GLY A 87 -13.96 9.07 -1.44
N LEU A 88 -13.46 8.96 -2.67
CA LEU A 88 -14.27 8.58 -3.84
C LEU A 88 -14.79 7.15 -3.68
N TRP A 89 -13.94 6.22 -3.25
CA TRP A 89 -14.37 4.85 -3.01
C TRP A 89 -15.49 4.79 -1.96
N HIS A 90 -15.31 5.46 -0.81
CA HIS A 90 -16.33 5.48 0.23
C HIS A 90 -17.66 6.10 -0.22
N MET A 91 -17.61 7.11 -1.10
CA MET A 91 -18.80 7.80 -1.60
C MET A 91 -19.59 7.01 -2.65
N PHE A 92 -18.90 6.36 -3.59
CA PHE A 92 -19.56 5.72 -4.74
C PHE A 92 -19.54 4.18 -4.73
N GLY A 93 -18.72 3.53 -3.89
CA GLY A 93 -18.63 2.07 -3.84
C GLY A 93 -18.11 1.43 -5.14
N LEU A 94 -17.25 2.14 -5.88
CA LEU A 94 -16.68 1.68 -7.15
C LEU A 94 -15.18 1.43 -7.00
N PHE A 95 -14.80 0.53 -6.08
CA PHE A 95 -13.40 0.25 -5.74
C PHE A 95 -12.52 0.02 -6.98
N TYR A 96 -12.89 -0.92 -7.85
CA TYR A 96 -12.05 -1.32 -8.98
C TYR A 96 -11.83 -0.19 -10.00
N VAL A 97 -12.85 0.64 -10.23
CA VAL A 97 -12.76 1.78 -11.16
C VAL A 97 -11.81 2.83 -10.59
N PHE A 98 -11.98 3.20 -9.31
CA PHE A 98 -11.10 4.18 -8.71
C PHE A 98 -9.69 3.65 -8.48
N ALA A 99 -9.53 2.36 -8.19
CA ALA A 99 -8.22 1.73 -8.06
C ALA A 99 -7.47 1.77 -9.40
N PHE A 100 -8.16 1.48 -10.51
CA PHE A 100 -7.61 1.64 -11.85
C PHE A 100 -7.14 3.08 -12.11
N VAL A 101 -8.00 4.08 -11.87
CA VAL A 101 -7.65 5.50 -12.08
C VAL A 101 -6.49 5.92 -11.19
N TYR A 102 -6.53 5.55 -9.91
CA TYR A 102 -5.49 5.81 -8.93
C TYR A 102 -4.13 5.25 -9.36
N MET A 103 -4.08 3.97 -9.74
CA MET A 103 -2.86 3.32 -10.22
C MET A 103 -2.34 3.95 -11.52
N ALA A 104 -3.24 4.25 -12.47
CA ALA A 104 -2.86 4.90 -13.72
C ALA A 104 -2.21 6.26 -13.49
N ILE A 105 -2.78 7.08 -12.59
CA ILE A 105 -2.21 8.38 -12.20
C ILE A 105 -0.85 8.20 -11.54
N LEU A 106 -0.70 7.26 -10.59
CA LEU A 106 0.58 7.03 -9.92
C LEU A 106 1.66 6.55 -10.88
N PHE A 107 1.36 5.57 -11.73
CA PHE A 107 2.33 5.05 -12.69
C PHE A 107 2.76 6.11 -13.70
N TYR A 108 1.83 6.97 -14.13
CA TYR A 108 2.16 8.08 -15.01
C TYR A 108 3.00 9.15 -14.29
N PHE A 109 2.65 9.51 -13.05
CA PHE A 109 3.29 10.60 -12.30
C PHE A 109 4.69 10.23 -11.79
N TYR A 110 4.90 8.98 -11.38
CA TYR A 110 6.21 8.50 -10.92
C TYR A 110 7.18 8.15 -12.04
N ASN A 111 6.72 8.13 -13.29
CA ASN A 111 7.61 7.98 -14.41
C ASN A 111 8.32 9.31 -14.71
N GLN A 112 9.61 9.39 -14.38
CA GLN A 112 10.44 10.59 -14.57
C GLN A 112 10.88 10.84 -16.03
N ASP A 113 10.61 9.89 -16.94
CA ASP A 113 10.93 10.08 -18.35
C ASP A 113 10.01 11.09 -19.04
N LYS A 114 10.46 11.63 -20.19
CA LYS A 114 9.65 12.49 -21.07
C LYS A 114 8.23 11.94 -21.30
N HIS A 115 7.24 12.79 -21.05
CA HIS A 115 5.84 12.50 -21.26
C HIS A 115 5.56 12.15 -22.73
N SER A 116 4.96 10.99 -22.96
CA SER A 116 4.58 10.51 -24.30
C SER A 116 3.27 9.75 -24.22
N LEU A 117 2.40 9.95 -25.22
CA LEU A 117 1.11 9.26 -25.32
C LEU A 117 1.26 7.73 -25.33
N LYS A 118 2.31 7.20 -25.96
CA LYS A 118 2.59 5.76 -25.96
C LYS A 118 2.87 5.22 -24.55
N LYS A 119 3.51 6.02 -23.69
CA LYS A 119 3.79 5.66 -22.30
C LYS A 119 2.55 5.73 -21.43
N ALA A 120 1.73 6.79 -21.61
CA ALA A 120 0.44 6.89 -20.94
C ALA A 120 -0.44 5.65 -21.21
N PHE A 121 -0.51 5.22 -22.48
CA PHE A 121 -1.23 4.00 -22.84
C PHE A 121 -0.65 2.74 -22.15
N LYS A 122 0.67 2.60 -22.11
CA LYS A 122 1.31 1.49 -21.37
C LYS A 122 0.90 1.47 -19.89
N TYR A 123 0.89 2.61 -19.21
CA TYR A 123 0.50 2.67 -17.79
C TYR A 123 -0.98 2.40 -17.57
N ILE A 124 -1.84 2.84 -18.50
CA ILE A 124 -3.26 2.48 -18.50
C ILE A 124 -3.43 0.97 -18.61
N VAL A 125 -2.74 0.31 -19.54
CA VAL A 125 -2.82 -1.16 -19.69
C VAL A 125 -2.33 -1.88 -18.44
N ILE A 126 -1.22 -1.43 -17.83
CA ILE A 126 -0.69 -2.02 -16.59
C ILE A 126 -1.68 -1.81 -15.44
N ALA A 127 -2.22 -0.60 -15.27
CA ALA A 127 -3.20 -0.30 -14.23
C ALA A 127 -4.47 -1.14 -14.40
N LEU A 128 -4.93 -1.33 -15.64
CA LEU A 128 -6.09 -2.16 -15.96
C LEU A 128 -5.82 -3.63 -15.61
N GLY A 129 -4.66 -4.16 -15.99
CA GLY A 129 -4.23 -5.51 -15.64
C GLY A 129 -4.17 -5.73 -14.12
N MET A 130 -3.66 -4.76 -13.37
CA MET A 130 -3.63 -4.80 -11.90
C MET A 130 -5.04 -4.76 -11.30
N ALA A 131 -5.94 -3.92 -11.82
CA ALA A 131 -7.33 -3.85 -11.36
C ALA A 131 -8.08 -5.17 -11.61
N ILE A 132 -7.91 -5.77 -12.79
CA ILE A 132 -8.47 -7.09 -13.12
C ILE A 132 -7.87 -8.17 -12.21
N PHE A 133 -6.56 -8.14 -11.98
CA PHE A 133 -5.90 -9.09 -11.06
C PHE A 133 -6.48 -8.99 -9.65
N LEU A 134 -6.67 -7.78 -9.11
CA LEU A 134 -7.31 -7.58 -7.80
C LEU A 134 -8.74 -8.09 -7.79
N TYR A 135 -9.51 -7.87 -8.85
CA TYR A 135 -10.86 -8.41 -8.99
C TYR A 135 -10.87 -9.94 -8.90
N VAL A 136 -10.02 -10.60 -9.69
CA VAL A 136 -9.91 -12.07 -9.68
C VAL A 136 -9.43 -12.57 -8.32
N LEU A 137 -8.40 -11.95 -7.73
CA LEU A 137 -7.86 -12.37 -6.45
C LEU A 137 -8.90 -12.25 -5.33
N PHE A 138 -9.55 -11.10 -5.19
CA PHE A 138 -10.46 -10.86 -4.07
C PHE A 138 -11.84 -11.47 -4.28
N GLU A 139 -12.47 -11.29 -5.44
CA GLU A 139 -13.82 -11.82 -5.65
C GLU A 139 -13.82 -13.30 -6.03
N ARG A 140 -12.88 -13.76 -6.87
CA ARG A 140 -12.91 -15.15 -7.36
C ARG A 140 -12.15 -16.12 -6.48
N LEU A 141 -10.96 -15.75 -6.00
CA LEU A 141 -10.14 -16.66 -5.20
C LEU A 141 -10.47 -16.57 -3.71
N LEU A 142 -10.67 -15.36 -3.19
CA LEU A 142 -10.92 -15.13 -1.77
C LEU A 142 -12.41 -14.98 -1.42
N ASN A 143 -13.30 -15.01 -2.42
CA ASN A 143 -14.76 -14.90 -2.28
C ASN A 143 -15.19 -13.69 -1.43
N PHE A 144 -14.48 -12.58 -1.59
CA PHE A 144 -14.68 -11.34 -0.85
C PHE A 144 -15.10 -10.23 -1.81
N THR A 145 -16.36 -9.79 -1.72
CA THR A 145 -16.86 -8.66 -2.51
C THR A 145 -16.42 -7.35 -1.89
N ILE A 146 -15.50 -6.67 -2.57
CA ILE A 146 -15.12 -5.31 -2.22
C ILE A 146 -16.19 -4.37 -2.81
N ARG A 147 -17.06 -3.84 -1.95
CA ARG A 147 -17.92 -2.70 -2.30
C ARG A 147 -17.10 -1.43 -2.24
#